data_AF-A0A2H1VJU8-F1
#
_entry.id   AF-A0A2H1VJU8-F1
#
_cell.length_a   1.000
_cell.length_b   1.000
_cell.length_c   1.000
_cell.angle_alpha   90.00
_cell.angle_beta   90.00
_cell.angle_gamma   90.00
#
_symmetry.space_group_name_H-M   'P 1'
#
loop_
_entity.id
_entity.type
_entity.pdbx_description
1 polymer ?
#
loop_
_entity_poly.entity_id
_entity_poly.type
_entity_poly.pdbx_seq_one_letter_code
_entity_poly.pdbx_strand_id
1 'polypeptide(L)'
;MVSSQAIAMEATIYEVNRIEKYLTTQLYTSSDESMQFELATMIQYLKLRPFRYNICRIVPLNIYLPFYIIAFSVTYVIAALQLTHFQN
;
A
#
# COMPACT_ATOMS: atom_id res chain seq x y z
N MET A 1 -1.23 -18.24 0.71
CA MET A 1 -1.84 -17.40 1.77
C MET A 1 -1.31 -15.96 1.76
N VAL A 2 0.01 -15.72 1.72
CA VAL A 2 0.60 -14.36 1.71
C VAL A 2 0.12 -13.51 0.51
N SER A 3 -0.01 -14.10 -0.68
CA SER A 3 -0.43 -13.38 -1.89
C SER A 3 -1.87 -12.87 -1.82
N SER A 4 -2.79 -13.62 -1.20
CA SER A 4 -4.19 -13.22 -1.06
C SER A 4 -4.36 -12.06 -0.08
N GLN A 5 -3.57 -12.05 1.00
CA GLN A 5 -3.55 -10.93 1.96
C GLN A 5 -2.98 -9.66 1.32
N ALA A 6 -1.93 -9.77 0.51
CA ALA A 6 -1.38 -8.63 -0.22
C ALA A 6 -2.40 -8.03 -1.21
N ILE A 7 -3.14 -8.87 -1.95
CA ILE A 7 -4.15 -8.41 -2.91
C ILE A 7 -5.32 -7.70 -2.22
N ALA A 8 -5.86 -8.27 -1.13
CA ALA A 8 -6.95 -7.65 -0.38
C ALA A 8 -6.52 -6.30 0.22
N MET A 9 -5.26 -6.20 0.63
CA MET A 9 -4.68 -4.97 1.15
C MET A 9 -4.59 -3.87 0.09
N GLU A 10 -4.04 -4.21 -1.08
CA GLU A 10 -3.93 -3.28 -2.22
C GLU A 10 -5.30 -2.78 -2.67
N ALA A 11 -6.30 -3.66 -2.72
CA ALA A 11 -7.68 -3.27 -3.01
C ALA A 11 -8.22 -2.27 -1.98
N THR A 12 -7.94 -2.48 -0.70
CA THR A 12 -8.35 -1.57 0.37
C THR A 12 -7.65 -0.22 0.25
N ILE A 13 -6.35 -0.20 -0.10
CA ILE A 13 -5.59 1.04 -0.32
C ILE A 13 -6.14 1.82 -1.51
N TYR A 14 -6.46 1.13 -2.61
CA TYR A 14 -7.05 1.74 -3.79
C TYR A 14 -8.39 2.41 -3.48
N GLU A 15 -9.26 1.74 -2.72
CA GLU A 15 -10.55 2.29 -2.30
C GLU A 15 -10.40 3.51 -1.39
N VAL A 16 -9.48 3.47 -0.42
CA VAL A 16 -9.20 4.61 0.48
C VAL A 16 -8.66 5.81 -0.30
N ASN A 17 -7.70 5.61 -1.20
CA ASN A 17 -7.18 6.68 -2.06
C ASN A 17 -8.27 7.26 -2.98
N ARG A 18 -9.19 6.43 -3.46
CA ARG A 18 -10.31 6.87 -4.28
C ARG A 18 -11.27 7.75 -3.48
N ILE A 19 -11.56 7.37 -2.23
CA ILE A 19 -12.36 8.18 -1.31
C ILE A 19 -11.68 9.52 -1.04
N GLU A 20 -10.38 9.53 -0.72
CA GLU A 20 -9.63 10.77 -0.46
C GLU A 20 -9.64 11.73 -1.66
N LYS A 21 -9.44 11.19 -2.87
CA LYS A 21 -9.50 11.98 -4.10
C LYS A 21 -10.89 12.54 -4.37
N TYR A 22 -11.94 11.74 -4.14
CA TYR A 22 -13.31 12.19 -4.29
C TYR A 22 -13.65 13.32 -3.30
N LEU A 23 -13.26 13.15 -2.04
CA LEU A 23 -13.46 14.12 -0.97
C LEU A 23 -12.72 15.44 -1.27
N THR A 24 -11.47 15.37 -1.72
CA THR A 24 -10.66 16.54 -2.10
C THR A 24 -11.25 17.28 -3.31
N THR A 25 -11.80 16.53 -4.28
CA THR A 25 -12.46 17.12 -5.45
C THR A 25 -13.76 17.81 -5.05
N GLN A 26 -14.54 17.22 -4.15
CA GLN A 26 -15.74 17.83 -3.60
C GLN A 26 -15.43 19.08 -2.78
N LEU A 27 -14.40 19.06 -1.93
CA LEU A 27 -13.91 20.22 -1.18
C LEU A 27 -13.65 21.44 -2.07
N TYR A 28 -13.04 21.21 -3.23
CA TYR A 28 -12.68 22.28 -4.15
C TYR A 28 -13.90 22.82 -4.91
N THR A 29 -14.98 22.03 -4.99
CA THR A 29 -16.21 22.37 -5.71
C THR A 29 -17.28 22.94 -4.77
N SER A 30 -17.23 22.66 -3.46
CA SER A 30 -18.20 23.14 -2.48
C SER A 30 -17.85 24.52 -1.92
N SER A 31 -18.77 25.47 -2.11
CA SER A 31 -18.63 26.87 -1.68
C SER A 31 -18.97 27.12 -0.21
N ASP A 32 -19.28 26.06 0.56
CA ASP A 32 -19.84 26.15 1.91
C ASP A 32 -18.71 26.07 2.96
N GLU A 33 -18.46 27.17 3.69
CA GLU A 33 -17.38 27.30 4.67
C GLU A 33 -17.46 26.26 5.80
N SER A 34 -18.67 25.87 6.17
CA SER A 34 -18.91 24.86 7.22
C SER A 34 -18.39 23.47 6.82
N MET A 35 -18.66 23.06 5.57
CA MET A 35 -18.19 21.79 5.03
C MET A 35 -16.67 21.79 4.81
N GLN A 36 -16.08 22.93 4.42
CA GLN A 36 -14.62 23.03 4.29
C GLN A 36 -13.91 22.86 5.62
N PHE A 37 -14.45 23.41 6.71
CA PHE A 37 -13.88 23.26 8.04
C PHE A 37 -13.89 21.81 8.54
N GLU A 38 -15.03 21.13 8.43
CA GLU A 38 -15.14 19.72 8.82
C GLU A 38 -14.22 18.83 7.99
N LEU A 39 -14.11 19.11 6.69
CA LEU A 39 -13.29 18.32 5.80
C LEU A 39 -11.79 18.58 5.98
N ALA A 40 -11.38 19.83 6.18
CA ALA A 40 -10.00 20.17 6.54
C ALA A 40 -9.60 19.47 7.84
N THR A 41 -10.51 19.43 8.82
CA THR A 41 -10.33 18.71 10.08
C THR A 41 -10.18 17.20 9.83
N MET A 42 -11.02 16.61 8.99
CA MET A 42 -10.93 15.19 8.63
C MET A 42 -9.61 14.84 7.91
N ILE A 43 -9.16 15.68 6.97
CA ILE A 43 -7.86 15.53 6.29
C ILE A 43 -6.72 15.61 7.32
N GLN A 44 -6.83 16.52 8.29
CA GLN A 44 -5.85 16.66 9.37
C GLN A 44 -5.83 15.41 10.27
N TYR A 45 -6.99 14.82 10.57
CA TYR A 45 -7.08 13.53 11.27
C TYR A 45 -6.48 12.38 10.45
N LEU A 46 -6.70 12.35 9.14
CA LEU A 46 -6.09 11.36 8.24
C LEU A 46 -4.56 11.50 8.21
N LYS A 47 -4.04 12.74 8.23
CA LYS A 47 -2.61 13.02 8.32
C LYS A 47 -2.00 12.66 9.67
N LEU A 48 -2.73 12.89 10.77
CA LEU A 48 -2.29 12.54 12.13
C LEU A 48 -2.32 11.03 12.37
N ARG A 49 -3.25 10.33 11.71
CA ARG A 49 -3.38 8.88 11.78
C ARG A 49 -3.34 8.30 10.36
N PRO A 50 -2.17 8.35 9.69
CA PRO A 50 -2.03 7.67 8.42
C PRO A 50 -2.36 6.20 8.68
N PHE A 51 -3.25 5.62 7.87
CA PHE A 51 -3.51 4.19 7.90
C PHE A 51 -2.21 3.48 7.48
N ARG A 52 -1.29 3.32 8.44
CA ARG A 52 -0.02 2.62 8.26
C ARG A 52 -0.36 1.15 8.23
N TYR A 53 -0.63 0.71 7.01
CA TYR A 53 -0.85 -0.67 6.64
C TYR A 53 0.48 -1.44 6.73
N ASN A 54 1.00 -1.61 7.95
CA ASN A 54 2.13 -2.48 8.23
C ASN A 54 1.60 -3.91 8.38
N ILE A 55 1.98 -4.83 7.48
CA ILE A 55 1.87 -6.25 7.81
C ILE A 55 2.81 -6.50 8.97
N CYS A 56 2.25 -6.96 10.08
CA CYS A 56 2.99 -7.38 11.26
C CYS A 56 3.95 -6.31 11.82
N ARG A 57 3.62 -5.00 11.73
CA ARG A 57 4.39 -3.88 12.35
C ARG A 57 5.87 -3.72 11.89
N ILE A 58 6.36 -4.60 11.02
CA ILE A 58 7.79 -4.71 10.66
C ILE A 58 8.06 -4.22 9.24
N VAL A 59 7.11 -4.38 8.30
CA VAL A 59 7.34 -4.01 6.90
C VAL A 59 6.22 -3.10 6.40
N PRO A 60 6.53 -1.88 5.91
CA PRO A 60 5.55 -1.10 5.16
C PRO A 60 5.20 -1.91 3.90
N LEU A 61 3.92 -2.26 3.76
CA LEU A 61 3.40 -2.87 2.53
C LEU A 61 3.55 -1.84 1.41
N ASN A 62 4.68 -1.93 0.74
CA ASN A 62 4.93 -1.22 -0.48
C ASN A 62 4.51 -2.15 -1.63
N ILE A 63 3.93 -1.61 -2.70
CA ILE A 63 3.57 -2.34 -3.94
C ILE A 63 4.78 -3.13 -4.49
N TYR A 64 6.00 -2.70 -4.19
CA TYR A 64 7.23 -3.39 -4.55
C TYR A 64 7.49 -4.68 -3.73
N LEU A 65 6.83 -4.91 -2.61
CA LEU A 65 7.05 -6.07 -1.73
C LEU A 65 6.77 -7.42 -2.41
N PRO A 66 5.63 -7.65 -3.08
CA PRO A 66 5.45 -8.87 -3.88
C PRO A 66 6.48 -8.99 -5.01
N PHE A 67 6.87 -7.87 -5.63
CA PHE A 67 7.90 -7.85 -6.66
C PHE A 67 9.27 -8.31 -6.11
N TYR A 68 9.68 -7.82 -4.93
CA TYR A 68 10.89 -8.27 -4.25
C TYR A 68 10.84 -9.75 -3.87
N ILE A 69 9.70 -10.26 -3.41
CA ILE A 69 9.54 -11.69 -3.08
C ILE A 69 9.74 -12.56 -4.32
N ILE A 70 9.16 -12.17 -5.46
CA ILE A 70 9.32 -12.87 -6.73
C ILE A 70 10.77 -12.77 -7.23
N ALA A 71 11.38 -11.59 -7.17
CA ALA A 71 12.77 -11.42 -7.57
C ALA A 71 13.73 -12.24 -6.71
N PHE A 72 13.50 -12.28 -5.39
CA PHE A 72 14.29 -13.08 -4.46
C PHE A 72 14.13 -14.58 -4.73
N SER A 73 12.91 -15.06 -4.98
CA SER A 73 12.68 -16.48 -5.28
C SER A 73 13.35 -16.90 -6.58
N VAL A 74 13.25 -16.10 -7.64
CA VAL A 74 13.94 -16.35 -8.92
C VAL A 74 15.45 -16.36 -8.74
N THR A 75 16.01 -15.37 -8.03
CA THR A 75 17.44 -15.27 -7.77
C THR A 75 17.95 -16.48 -6.99
N TYR A 76 17.20 -16.92 -5.97
CA TYR A 76 17.54 -18.10 -5.17
C TYR A 76 17.55 -19.38 -6.01
N VAL A 77 16.55 -19.56 -6.88
CA VAL A 77 16.48 -20.73 -7.78
C VAL A 77 17.67 -20.74 -8.74
N ILE A 78 18.02 -19.60 -9.34
CA ILE A 78 19.18 -19.48 -10.23
C ILE A 78 20.48 -19.81 -9.48
N ALA A 79 20.68 -19.24 -8.29
CA ALA A 79 21.87 -19.49 -7.49
C ALA A 79 21.98 -20.96 -7.06
N ALA A 80 20.87 -21.59 -6.67
CA ALA A 80 20.83 -23.01 -6.31
C ALA A 80 21.18 -23.91 -7.51
N LEU A 81 20.68 -23.59 -8.71
CA LEU A 81 21.03 -24.31 -9.93
C LEU A 81 22.52 -24.18 -10.27
N GLN A 82 23.08 -22.97 -10.15
CA GLN A 82 24.50 -22.73 -10.38
C GLN A 82 25.38 -23.49 -9.39
N LEU A 83 25.02 -23.50 -8.10
CA LEU A 83 25.74 -24.27 -7.08
C LEU A 83 25.64 -25.79 -7.31
N THR A 84 24.46 -26.28 -7.71
CA THR A 84 24.27 -27.71 -8.03
C THR A 84 25.10 -28.13 -9.24
N HIS A 85 25.22 -27.28 -10.27
CA HIS A 85 26.08 -27.54 -11.43
C HIS A 85 27.57 -27.47 -11.09
N PHE A 86 27.97 -26.68 -10.10
CA PHE A 86 29.37 -26.62 -9.64
C PHE A 86 29.75 -27.77 -8.69
N GLN A 87 28.78 -28.42 -8.05
CA GLN A 87 29.00 -29.58 -7.17
C GLN A 87 29.08 -30.92 -7.92
N ASN A 88 28.76 -30.96 -9.21
CA ASN A 88 28.90 -32.13 -10.09
C ASN A 88 30.10 -31.97 -11.02
#